data_AF-A0A7C9DR88-F1
#
_entry.id   AF-A0A7C9DR88-F1
#
_cell.length_a   1.000
_cell.length_b   1.000
_cell.length_c   1.000
_cell.angle_alpha   90.00
_cell.angle_beta   90.00
_cell.angle_gamma   90.00
#
_symmetry.space_group_name_H-M   'P 1'
#
loop_
_entity.id
_entity.type
_entity.pdbx_description
1 polymer ?
#
loop_
_entity_poly.entity_id
_entity_poly.type
_entity_poly.pdbx_seq_one_letter_code
_entity_poly.pdbx_strand_id
1 'polypeptide(L)'
;FRYLLPSEPKPVFIFTPIHESHVQAAVICSKQLSVHLRLRSGGHDFEGVSYAATVDDHPFMVLDFQRLRSVTVNIEDETAWVEAGATVGELYYKIAEKSNVHAFPAGICTSLGLRGYIS
;
A
#
# COMPACT_ATOMS: atom_id res chain seq x y z
N PHE A 1 10.82 14.20 -4.19
CA PHE A 1 11.79 14.59 -3.14
C PHE A 1 11.27 15.61 -2.12
N ARG A 2 10.21 16.39 -2.40
CA ARG A 2 9.61 17.37 -1.47
C ARG A 2 9.42 16.83 -0.03
N TYR A 3 8.80 15.66 0.11
CA TYR A 3 8.47 15.06 1.42
C TYR A 3 9.56 14.18 2.05
N LEU A 4 10.78 14.20 1.51
CA LEU A 4 11.92 13.45 2.05
C LEU A 4 12.96 14.36 2.69
N LEU A 5 12.76 15.68 2.65
CA LEU A 5 13.68 16.64 3.25
C LEU A 5 13.82 16.39 4.76
N PRO A 6 14.97 16.72 5.39
CA PRO A 6 15.16 16.56 6.83
C PRO A 6 14.15 17.35 7.68
N SER A 7 13.60 18.45 7.14
CA SER A 7 12.56 19.27 7.79
C SER A 7 11.21 18.58 7.87
N GLU A 8 10.95 17.58 7.03
CA GLU A 8 9.67 16.88 6.98
C GLU A 8 9.56 15.87 8.12
N PRO A 9 8.38 15.75 8.76
CA PRO A 9 8.20 14.81 9.86
C PRO A 9 8.57 13.38 9.49
N LYS A 10 9.18 12.67 10.46
CA LYS A 10 9.62 11.29 10.28
C LYS A 10 8.79 10.35 11.17
N PRO A 11 8.47 9.14 10.68
CA PRO A 11 7.81 8.16 11.51
C PRO A 11 8.74 7.70 12.63
N VAL A 12 8.16 7.35 13.78
CA VAL A 12 8.92 6.76 14.89
C VAL A 12 9.51 5.40 14.51
N PHE A 13 8.80 4.64 13.68
CA PHE A 13 9.28 3.42 13.04
C PHE A 13 8.38 3.06 11.85
N ILE A 14 8.86 2.11 11.04
CA ILE A 14 8.13 1.54 9.90
C ILE A 14 7.88 0.07 10.21
N PHE A 15 6.63 -0.37 10.12
CA PHE A 15 6.25 -1.76 10.28
C PHE A 15 5.81 -2.34 8.94
N THR A 16 6.39 -3.48 8.56
CA THR A 16 6.11 -4.15 7.29
C THR A 16 5.51 -5.54 7.57
N PRO A 17 4.16 -5.69 7.55
CA PRO A 17 3.50 -6.96 7.80
C PRO A 17 3.80 -7.99 6.70
N ILE A 18 3.98 -9.25 7.09
CA ILE A 18 4.15 -10.39 6.18
C ILE A 18 2.94 -11.34 6.18
N HIS A 19 2.01 -11.12 7.11
CA HIS A 19 0.74 -11.82 7.23
C HIS A 19 -0.38 -10.82 7.53
N GLU A 20 -1.60 -11.10 7.11
CA GLU A 20 -2.77 -10.25 7.38
C GLU A 20 -3.01 -10.04 8.88
N SER A 21 -2.74 -11.06 9.71
CA SER A 21 -2.84 -10.96 11.17
C SER A 21 -1.91 -9.89 11.77
N HIS A 22 -0.78 -9.61 11.12
CA HIS A 22 0.14 -8.54 11.55
C HIS A 22 -0.49 -7.15 11.35
N VAL A 23 -1.35 -6.98 10.35
CA VAL A 23 -2.12 -5.74 10.12
C VAL A 23 -3.09 -5.53 11.28
N GLN A 24 -3.81 -6.58 11.69
CA GLN A 24 -4.74 -6.53 12.82
C GLN A 24 -4.00 -6.15 14.11
N ALA A 25 -2.88 -6.82 14.40
CA ALA A 25 -2.04 -6.51 15.56
C ALA A 25 -1.53 -5.06 15.53
N ALA A 26 -1.09 -4.57 14.37
CA ALA A 26 -0.61 -3.19 14.21
C ALA A 26 -1.71 -2.16 14.55
N VAL A 27 -2.95 -2.38 14.09
CA VAL A 27 -4.10 -1.49 14.39
C VAL A 27 -4.46 -1.51 15.88
N ILE A 28 -4.46 -2.69 16.51
CA ILE A 28 -4.77 -2.84 17.93
C ILE A 28 -3.68 -2.13 18.78
N CYS A 29 -2.41 -2.42 18.51
CA CYS A 29 -1.30 -1.85 19.25
C CYS A 29 -1.18 -0.33 19.03
N SER A 30 -1.41 0.17 17.82
CA SER A 30 -1.36 1.61 17.55
C SER A 30 -2.42 2.36 18.34
N LYS A 31 -3.63 1.78 18.48
CA LYS A 31 -4.71 2.33 19.29
C LYS A 31 -4.38 2.32 20.78
N GLN A 32 -3.80 1.23 21.28
CA GLN A 32 -3.42 1.11 22.69
C GLN A 32 -2.28 2.08 23.08
N LEU A 33 -1.35 2.32 22.15
CA LEU A 33 -0.19 3.19 22.35
C LEU A 33 -0.42 4.63 21.92
N SER A 34 -1.62 4.98 21.44
CA SER A 34 -1.95 6.30 20.89
C SER A 34 -0.97 6.79 19.81
N VAL A 35 -0.50 5.86 18.95
CA VAL A 35 0.37 6.17 17.81
C VAL A 35 -0.48 6.24 16.55
N HIS A 36 -0.35 7.32 15.79
CA HIS A 36 -1.09 7.48 14.54
C HIS A 36 -0.56 6.53 13.46
N LEU A 37 -1.46 5.96 12.66
CA LEU A 37 -1.09 5.13 11.53
C LEU A 37 -1.10 5.93 10.23
N ARG A 38 -0.01 5.82 9.47
CA ARG A 38 0.02 6.15 8.05
C ARG A 38 0.17 4.87 7.24
N LEU A 39 -0.67 4.72 6.23
CA LEU A 39 -0.76 3.48 5.45
C LEU A 39 -0.08 3.69 4.11
N ARG A 40 0.94 2.88 3.81
CA ARG A 40 1.69 2.99 2.55
C ARG A 40 1.61 1.70 1.74
N SER A 41 1.22 1.83 0.49
CA SER A 41 1.32 0.79 -0.53
C SER A 41 2.42 1.20 -1.53
N GLY A 42 2.08 1.82 -2.65
CA GLY A 42 3.06 2.27 -3.66
C GLY A 42 3.71 3.63 -3.39
N GLY A 43 3.28 4.38 -2.37
CA GLY A 43 3.90 5.65 -1.97
C GLY A 43 3.69 6.84 -2.92
N HIS A 44 2.71 6.75 -3.83
CA HIS A 44 2.37 7.79 -4.83
C HIS A 44 1.44 8.90 -4.31
N ASP A 45 1.31 9.04 -2.99
CA ASP A 45 0.54 10.14 -2.42
C ASP A 45 1.25 11.48 -2.74
N PHE A 46 0.58 12.35 -3.50
CA PHE A 46 1.11 13.62 -3.98
C PHE A 46 1.51 14.56 -2.84
N GLU A 47 0.82 14.45 -1.70
CA GLU A 47 1.02 15.26 -0.50
C GLU A 47 1.76 14.50 0.61
N GLY A 48 2.37 13.35 0.29
CA GLY A 48 3.16 12.58 1.25
C GLY A 48 2.38 12.08 2.46
N VAL A 49 1.04 12.07 2.43
CA VAL A 49 0.18 11.72 3.58
C VAL A 49 0.41 10.29 4.04
N SER A 50 0.83 9.41 3.13
CA SER A 50 1.14 8.02 3.45
C SER A 50 2.46 7.81 4.22
N TYR A 51 3.33 8.82 4.37
CA TYR A 51 4.65 8.63 5.02
C TYR A 51 5.30 9.85 5.71
N ALA A 52 4.83 11.07 5.48
CA ALA A 52 5.46 12.30 6.00
C ALA A 52 4.49 13.23 6.74
N ALA A 53 3.21 13.24 6.39
CA ALA A 53 2.28 14.17 7.04
C ALA A 53 2.04 13.79 8.51
N THR A 54 2.10 14.76 9.42
CA THR A 54 1.64 14.64 10.81
C THR A 54 0.19 15.08 10.94
N VAL A 55 -0.47 14.59 11.99
CA VAL A 55 -1.71 15.19 12.50
C VAL A 55 -1.32 15.77 13.85
N ASP A 56 -1.43 17.09 14.00
CA ASP A 56 -1.33 17.79 15.29
C ASP A 56 -0.09 17.43 16.14
N ASP A 57 1.10 17.35 15.54
CA ASP A 57 2.38 17.00 16.19
C ASP A 57 2.43 15.64 16.93
N HIS A 58 1.47 14.74 16.69
CA HIS A 58 1.47 13.42 17.30
C HIS A 58 2.47 12.46 16.62
N PRO A 59 3.11 11.55 17.39
CA PRO A 59 3.96 10.52 16.81
C PRO A 59 3.13 9.59 15.91
N PHE A 60 3.71 9.23 14.76
CA PHE A 60 3.09 8.32 13.82
C PHE A 60 4.05 7.21 13.40
N MET A 61 3.48 6.06 13.04
CA MET A 61 4.19 4.95 12.41
C MET A 61 3.66 4.74 11.00
N VAL A 62 4.52 4.23 10.11
CA VAL A 62 4.10 3.80 8.77
C VAL A 62 3.84 2.30 8.77
N LEU A 63 2.63 1.90 8.40
CA LEU A 63 2.30 0.52 8.05
C LEU A 63 2.48 0.34 6.54
N ASP A 64 3.54 -0.36 6.17
CA ASP A 64 3.97 -0.52 4.78
C ASP A 64 3.60 -1.90 4.23
N PHE A 65 2.64 -1.94 3.30
CA PHE A 65 2.11 -3.17 2.72
C PHE A 65 3.04 -3.85 1.72
N GLN A 66 4.26 -3.35 1.47
CA GLN A 66 5.17 -3.85 0.43
C GLN A 66 5.49 -5.36 0.45
N ARG A 67 5.12 -6.13 1.47
CA ARG A 67 5.30 -7.60 1.54
C ARG A 67 4.01 -8.39 1.31
N LEU A 68 2.85 -7.76 1.36
CA LEU A 68 1.55 -8.34 1.01
C LEU A 68 1.22 -7.94 -0.42
N ARG A 69 1.78 -8.65 -1.41
CA ARG A 69 1.73 -8.31 -2.85
C ARG A 69 1.23 -9.44 -3.75
N SER A 70 0.63 -10.49 -3.18
CA SER A 70 0.11 -11.62 -3.94
C SER A 70 -0.96 -11.18 -4.93
N VAL A 71 -0.93 -11.77 -6.12
CA VAL A 71 -1.91 -11.57 -7.19
C VAL A 71 -2.30 -12.94 -7.71
N THR A 72 -3.57 -13.30 -7.55
CA THR A 72 -4.15 -14.55 -8.05
C THR A 72 -5.25 -14.23 -9.04
N VAL A 73 -5.12 -14.72 -10.27
CA VAL A 73 -6.07 -14.44 -11.37
C VAL A 73 -6.80 -15.73 -11.73
N ASN A 74 -8.13 -15.67 -11.75
CA ASN A 74 -9.00 -16.71 -12.29
C ASN A 74 -9.64 -16.20 -13.59
N ILE A 75 -9.24 -16.79 -14.72
CA ILE A 75 -9.76 -16.43 -16.04
C ILE A 75 -11.17 -17.01 -16.26
N GLU A 76 -11.48 -18.17 -15.71
CA GLU A 76 -12.80 -18.81 -15.88
C GLU A 76 -13.91 -17.97 -15.22
N ASP A 77 -13.60 -17.41 -14.05
CA ASP A 77 -14.52 -16.54 -13.30
C ASP A 77 -14.37 -15.05 -13.64
N GLU A 78 -13.43 -14.69 -14.54
CA GLU A 78 -13.07 -13.29 -14.84
C GLU A 78 -12.75 -12.44 -13.60
N THR A 79 -12.12 -13.04 -12.58
CA THR A 79 -11.79 -12.37 -11.30
C THR A 79 -10.29 -12.38 -11.00
N ALA A 80 -9.87 -11.43 -10.16
CA ALA A 80 -8.53 -11.42 -9.59
C ALA A 80 -8.59 -11.03 -8.11
N TRP A 81 -7.88 -11.80 -7.27
CA TRP A 81 -7.60 -11.46 -5.88
C TRP A 81 -6.23 -10.82 -5.80
N VAL A 82 -6.16 -9.62 -5.22
CA VAL A 82 -4.95 -8.81 -5.22
C VAL A 82 -4.71 -8.21 -3.83
N GLU A 83 -3.53 -8.46 -3.27
CA GLU A 83 -3.14 -7.91 -1.98
C GLU A 83 -2.79 -6.42 -2.07
N ALA A 84 -2.99 -5.71 -0.95
CA ALA A 84 -2.90 -4.25 -0.85
C ALA A 84 -1.54 -3.64 -1.27
N GLY A 85 -0.45 -4.39 -1.14
CA GLY A 85 0.91 -3.97 -1.48
C GLY A 85 1.31 -4.19 -2.94
N ALA A 86 0.47 -4.89 -3.72
CA ALA A 86 0.71 -5.07 -5.15
C ALA A 86 0.50 -3.75 -5.90
N THR A 87 1.23 -3.60 -6.99
CA THR A 87 1.15 -2.45 -7.90
C THR A 87 0.28 -2.76 -9.12
N VAL A 88 -0.17 -1.71 -9.79
CA VAL A 88 -0.91 -1.81 -11.06
C VAL A 88 -0.11 -2.61 -12.10
N GLY A 89 1.21 -2.42 -12.17
CA GLY A 89 2.08 -3.18 -13.06
C GLY A 89 2.14 -4.67 -12.74
N GLU A 90 2.21 -5.05 -11.45
CA GLU A 90 2.16 -6.45 -11.02
C GLU A 90 0.82 -7.11 -11.41
N LEU A 91 -0.29 -6.38 -11.24
CA LEU A 91 -1.62 -6.84 -11.67
C LEU A 91 -1.71 -7.04 -13.19
N TYR A 92 -1.29 -6.05 -13.97
CA TYR A 92 -1.28 -6.16 -15.43
C TYR A 92 -0.44 -7.33 -15.91
N TYR A 93 0.76 -7.50 -15.34
CA TYR A 93 1.65 -8.60 -15.70
C TYR A 93 1.00 -9.95 -15.44
N LYS A 94 0.35 -10.13 -14.28
CA LYS A 94 -0.29 -11.39 -13.88
C LYS A 94 -1.54 -11.73 -14.69
N ILE A 95 -2.30 -10.73 -15.12
CA ILE A 95 -3.41 -10.93 -16.07
C ILE A 95 -2.87 -11.36 -17.43
N ALA A 96 -1.89 -10.63 -17.97
CA ALA A 96 -1.29 -10.90 -19.27
C ALA A 96 -0.57 -12.26 -19.34
N GLU A 97 0.02 -12.72 -18.23
CA GLU A 97 0.62 -14.06 -18.08
C GLU A 97 -0.41 -15.18 -18.26
N LYS A 98 -1.69 -14.93 -17.93
CA LYS A 98 -2.79 -15.89 -18.02
C LYS A 98 -3.60 -15.77 -19.30
N SER A 99 -3.74 -14.57 -19.86
CA SER A 99 -4.50 -14.34 -21.08
C SER A 99 -4.08 -13.07 -21.81
N ASN A 100 -4.05 -13.12 -23.14
CA ASN A 100 -3.76 -11.98 -24.02
C ASN A 100 -4.99 -11.16 -24.43
N VAL A 101 -6.19 -11.55 -23.97
CA VAL A 101 -7.46 -10.86 -24.27
C VAL A 101 -8.16 -10.30 -23.04
N HIS A 102 -7.59 -10.52 -21.84
CA HIS A 102 -8.11 -9.96 -20.59
C HIS A 102 -7.31 -8.73 -20.17
N ALA A 103 -7.99 -7.79 -19.51
CA ALA A 103 -7.40 -6.58 -18.99
C ALA A 103 -8.13 -6.13 -17.73
N PHE A 104 -7.52 -5.19 -17.00
CA PHE A 104 -8.17 -4.50 -15.89
C PHE A 104 -8.04 -2.99 -16.09
N PRO A 105 -9.12 -2.19 -16.01
CA PRO A 105 -9.07 -0.75 -16.27
C PRO A 105 -8.49 0.00 -15.06
N ALA A 106 -7.15 0.12 -14.99
CA ALA A 106 -6.45 0.89 -13.98
C ALA A 106 -5.56 2.00 -14.59
N GLY A 107 -4.72 2.63 -13.78
CA GLY A 107 -3.85 3.73 -14.20
C GLY A 107 -2.75 3.28 -15.18
N ILE A 108 -2.15 4.25 -15.87
CA ILE A 108 -1.01 4.02 -16.77
C ILE A 108 0.30 3.83 -15.99
N CYS A 109 0.43 4.47 -14.83
CA CYS A 109 1.61 4.40 -13.99
C CYS A 109 1.71 3.02 -13.31
N THR A 110 2.66 2.20 -13.74
CA THR A 110 2.82 0.81 -13.28
C THR A 110 3.22 0.67 -11.82
N SER A 111 3.88 1.68 -11.24
CA SER A 111 4.32 1.67 -9.84
C SER A 111 3.28 2.15 -8.83
N LEU A 112 2.06 2.49 -9.29
CA LEU A 112 0.94 2.83 -8.39
C LEU A 112 0.58 1.60 -7.56
N GLY A 113 0.57 1.74 -6.24
CA GLY A 113 0.12 0.69 -5.33
C GLY A 113 -1.40 0.62 -5.28
N LEU A 114 -1.96 -0.58 -5.44
CA LEU A 114 -3.39 -0.78 -5.66
C LEU A 114 -4.26 -0.30 -4.51
N ARG A 115 -3.81 -0.50 -3.25
CA ARG A 115 -4.56 -0.05 -2.07
C ARG A 115 -4.90 1.44 -2.13
N GLY A 116 -3.94 2.30 -2.47
CA GLY A 116 -4.17 3.74 -2.49
C GLY A 116 -4.78 4.24 -3.81
N TYR A 117 -4.71 3.43 -4.87
CA TYR A 117 -5.25 3.78 -6.18
C TYR A 117 -6.76 3.48 -6.29
N ILE A 118 -7.22 2.36 -5.75
CA ILE A 118 -8.62 1.90 -5.86
C ILE A 118 -9.53 2.50 -4.78
N SER A 119 -8.97 2.82 -3.60
CA SER A 119 -9.72 3.19 -2.39
C SER A 119 -10.48 4.50 -2.49
#